data_AF-A0A841QAQ6-F1
#
_entry.id   AF-A0A841QAQ6-F1
#
_cell.length_a   1.000
_cell.length_b   1.000
_cell.length_c   1.000
_cell.angle_alpha   90.00
_cell.angle_beta   90.00
_cell.angle_gamma   90.00
#
_symmetry.space_group_name_H-M   'P 1'
#
loop_
_entity.id
_entity.type
_entity.pdbx_description
1 polymer ?
#
loop_
_entity_poly.entity_id
_entity_poly.type
_entity_poly.pdbx_seq_one_letter_code
_entity_poly.pdbx_strand_id
1 'polypeptide(L)'
;MSASRFSFTLPTAVLLSTISLLAMTVPLRPALAGEFTVTDEKADMEISEVSRIYLDGKLVSEFRLDDATRYKTVRIPTPLGRLDHTYTLCGEITIRTADGRTETHEVSSSGLLHNPDGHHFDALGSDGFKDFFLVDPQAPQAAERLPGRGEVCSAPIS
;
A
#
# COMPACT_ATOMS: atom_id res chain seq x y z
N MET A 1 20.91 3.31 98.39
CA MET A 1 21.73 3.30 97.16
C MET A 1 20.74 3.37 96.00
N SER A 2 20.42 4.58 95.51
CA SER A 2 21.09 5.30 94.40
C SER A 2 20.90 4.57 93.07
N ALA A 3 19.88 4.97 92.29
CA ALA A 3 19.98 5.77 91.05
C ALA A 3 19.91 4.82 89.81
N SER A 4 19.27 5.09 88.68
CA SER A 4 18.96 6.33 87.98
C SER A 4 17.72 6.16 87.09
N ARG A 5 17.02 7.28 86.86
CA ARG A 5 16.09 7.49 85.74
C ARG A 5 16.89 7.69 84.44
N PHE A 6 16.35 7.33 83.28
CA PHE A 6 16.44 8.18 82.07
C PHE A 6 15.35 7.76 81.05
N SER A 7 14.52 8.72 80.68
CA SER A 7 13.50 8.67 79.63
C SER A 7 14.13 9.01 78.29
N PHE A 8 13.73 8.39 77.16
CA PHE A 8 13.87 9.00 75.82
C PHE A 8 12.80 8.49 74.84
N THR A 9 11.83 9.38 74.55
CA THR A 9 11.23 9.77 73.25
C THR A 9 10.99 8.74 72.12
N LEU A 10 9.72 8.66 71.69
CA LEU A 10 9.29 8.26 70.33
C LEU A 10 9.87 9.22 69.25
N PRO A 11 10.05 8.77 68.00
CA PRO A 11 9.03 9.13 67.00
C PRO A 11 8.66 7.99 66.04
N THR A 12 7.36 7.94 65.76
CA THR A 12 6.75 7.44 64.52
C THR A 12 7.57 7.85 63.29
N ALA A 13 8.16 6.88 62.60
CA ALA A 13 8.64 7.05 61.23
C ALA A 13 7.67 6.31 60.30
N VAL A 14 6.73 7.08 59.75
CA VAL A 14 5.88 6.68 58.62
C VAL A 14 6.81 6.45 57.44
N LEU A 15 7.04 5.19 57.07
CA LEU A 15 7.67 4.85 55.79
C LEU A 15 6.64 5.09 54.69
N LEU A 16 6.64 6.30 54.12
CA LEU A 16 6.06 6.55 52.81
C LEU A 16 6.89 5.79 51.77
N SER A 17 6.38 4.64 51.34
CA SER A 17 6.88 3.95 50.15
C SER A 17 6.50 4.78 48.92
N THR A 18 7.44 5.58 48.44
CA THR A 18 7.35 6.28 47.15
C THR A 18 7.35 5.24 46.03
N ILE A 19 6.18 5.00 45.45
CA ILE A 19 6.05 4.25 44.19
C ILE A 19 6.58 5.16 43.08
N SER A 20 7.84 4.97 42.68
CA SER A 20 8.38 5.58 41.47
C SER A 20 7.70 4.93 40.25
N LEU A 21 6.65 5.58 39.72
CA LEU A 21 6.18 5.32 38.36
C LEU A 21 7.30 5.73 37.40
N LEU A 22 8.11 4.76 36.98
CA LEU A 22 8.99 4.91 35.84
C LEU A 22 8.08 5.01 34.60
N ALA A 23 7.74 6.23 34.20
CA ALA A 23 7.05 6.48 32.94
C ALA A 23 7.99 6.05 31.81
N MET A 24 7.80 4.83 31.32
CA MET A 24 8.32 4.39 30.03
C MET A 24 7.69 5.29 28.95
N THR A 25 8.35 6.41 28.64
CA THR A 25 8.04 7.18 27.44
C THR A 25 8.50 6.36 26.25
N VAL A 26 7.67 5.41 25.82
CA VAL A 26 7.79 4.82 24.49
C VAL A 26 7.69 5.99 23.53
N PRO A 27 8.73 6.30 22.73
CA PRO A 27 8.57 7.30 21.69
C PRO A 27 7.49 6.77 20.75
N LEU A 28 6.32 7.40 20.75
CA LEU A 28 5.35 7.28 19.67
C LEU A 28 6.09 7.81 18.44
N ARG A 29 6.75 6.91 17.70
CA ARG A 29 7.17 7.23 16.34
C ARG A 29 5.86 7.52 15.62
N PRO A 30 5.66 8.71 15.03
CA PRO A 30 4.55 8.85 14.09
C PRO A 30 4.72 7.70 13.11
N ALA A 31 3.68 6.86 12.96
CA ALA A 31 3.66 5.89 11.89
C ALA A 31 3.79 6.72 10.61
N LEU A 32 5.00 6.73 10.03
CA LEU A 32 5.19 7.31 8.71
C LEU A 32 4.18 6.58 7.83
N ALA A 33 3.33 7.34 7.13
CA ALA A 33 2.54 6.75 6.07
C ALA A 33 3.53 6.06 5.14
N GLY A 34 3.47 4.74 5.09
CA GLY A 34 4.34 3.99 4.21
C GLY A 34 3.96 4.26 2.76
N GLU A 35 4.76 3.73 1.86
CA GLU A 35 4.52 3.83 0.44
C GLU A 35 4.96 2.55 -0.24
N PHE A 36 4.40 2.31 -1.40
CA PHE A 36 4.82 1.28 -2.32
C PHE A 36 5.02 1.87 -3.71
N THR A 37 5.61 1.08 -4.59
CA THR A 37 5.82 1.49 -5.98
C THR A 37 5.10 0.58 -6.94
N VAL A 38 4.63 1.15 -8.04
CA VAL A 38 4.08 0.40 -9.17
C VAL A 38 4.80 0.82 -10.43
N THR A 39 5.33 -0.15 -11.17
CA THR A 39 5.85 0.03 -12.53
C THR A 39 4.88 -0.53 -13.54
N ASP A 40 4.73 0.18 -14.64
CA ASP A 40 4.05 -0.32 -15.83
C ASP A 40 4.97 -0.12 -17.04
N GLU A 41 4.99 -1.10 -17.93
CA GLU A 41 5.84 -1.13 -19.11
C GLU A 41 5.04 -1.55 -20.34
N LYS A 42 5.13 -0.71 -21.36
CA LYS A 42 4.47 -0.88 -22.65
C LYS A 42 4.96 -2.15 -23.34
N ALA A 43 4.05 -3.07 -23.63
CA ALA A 43 4.39 -4.26 -24.40
C ALA A 43 4.80 -3.91 -25.84
N ASP A 44 5.57 -4.77 -26.51
CA ASP A 44 6.03 -4.51 -27.88
C ASP A 44 4.89 -4.43 -28.90
N MET A 45 3.84 -5.24 -28.72
CA MET A 45 2.65 -5.21 -29.57
C MET A 45 1.68 -4.08 -29.22
N GLU A 46 1.87 -3.42 -28.08
CA GLU A 46 1.07 -2.29 -27.67
C GLU A 46 1.48 -1.03 -28.44
N ILE A 47 0.49 -0.22 -28.82
CA ILE A 47 0.67 1.10 -29.42
C ILE A 47 0.62 2.17 -28.33
N SER A 48 -0.38 2.10 -27.46
CA SER A 48 -0.55 3.04 -26.35
C SER A 48 -1.46 2.49 -25.26
N GLU A 49 -1.28 3.00 -24.04
CA GLU A 49 -2.11 2.69 -22.89
C GLU A 49 -2.48 3.97 -22.12
N VAL A 50 -3.71 4.00 -21.63
CA VAL A 50 -4.12 4.87 -20.52
C VAL A 50 -4.76 4.02 -19.45
N SER A 51 -4.05 3.78 -18.35
CA SER A 51 -4.57 3.02 -17.21
C SER A 51 -4.49 3.81 -15.91
N ARG A 52 -5.32 3.42 -14.95
CA ARG A 52 -5.54 4.10 -13.69
C ARG A 52 -5.50 3.10 -12.56
N ILE A 53 -4.80 3.47 -11.50
CA ILE A 53 -4.76 2.70 -10.25
C ILE A 53 -5.69 3.38 -9.26
N TYR A 54 -6.66 2.61 -8.79
CA TYR A 54 -7.47 2.95 -7.63
C TYR A 54 -7.01 2.12 -6.45
N LEU A 55 -6.84 2.76 -5.30
CA LEU A 55 -6.57 2.11 -4.02
C LEU A 55 -7.72 2.42 -3.08
N ASP A 56 -8.38 1.37 -2.60
CA ASP A 56 -9.59 1.42 -1.78
C ASP A 56 -10.67 2.33 -2.37
N GLY A 57 -10.86 2.21 -3.68
CA GLY A 57 -11.82 2.98 -4.46
C GLY A 57 -11.41 4.42 -4.80
N LYS A 58 -10.21 4.87 -4.41
CA LYS A 58 -9.73 6.23 -4.72
C LYS A 58 -8.67 6.20 -5.81
N LEU A 59 -8.79 7.06 -6.81
CA LEU A 59 -7.77 7.23 -7.85
C LEU A 59 -6.47 7.72 -7.19
N VAL A 60 -5.40 6.95 -7.33
CA VAL A 60 -4.08 7.27 -6.78
C VAL A 60 -3.02 7.50 -7.85
N SER A 61 -3.21 6.97 -9.06
CA SER A 61 -2.29 7.20 -10.18
C SER A 61 -2.95 6.97 -11.54
N GLU A 62 -2.39 7.61 -12.57
CA GLU A 62 -2.67 7.35 -13.99
C GLU A 62 -1.35 7.08 -14.74
N PHE A 63 -1.34 6.03 -15.54
CA PHE A 63 -0.30 5.66 -16.48
C PHE A 63 -0.73 6.07 -17.88
N ARG A 64 0.23 6.59 -18.63
CA ARG A 64 0.09 6.93 -20.04
C ARG A 64 1.36 6.46 -20.71
N LEU A 65 1.24 5.38 -21.48
CA LEU A 65 2.37 4.76 -22.15
C LEU A 65 2.18 4.86 -23.66
N ASP A 66 3.28 5.13 -24.35
CA ASP A 66 3.38 5.22 -25.81
C ASP A 66 4.85 5.02 -26.22
N ASP A 67 5.17 5.24 -27.50
CA ASP A 67 6.55 5.08 -27.98
C ASP A 67 7.53 6.11 -27.38
N ALA A 68 7.04 7.25 -26.88
CA ALA A 68 7.87 8.25 -26.20
C ALA A 68 8.06 7.92 -24.71
N THR A 69 7.06 7.28 -24.09
CA THR A 69 7.05 6.89 -22.67
C THR A 69 6.74 5.41 -22.55
N ARG A 70 7.76 4.56 -22.75
CA ARG A 70 7.59 3.10 -22.75
C ARG A 70 7.46 2.48 -21.36
N TYR A 71 7.86 3.19 -20.31
CA TYR A 71 7.78 2.71 -18.94
C TYR A 71 7.49 3.87 -18.01
N LYS A 72 6.85 3.58 -16.88
CA LYS A 72 6.63 4.56 -15.82
C LYS A 72 6.63 3.84 -14.47
N THR A 73 7.22 4.46 -13.47
CA THR A 73 7.11 4.01 -12.07
C THR A 73 6.50 5.13 -11.24
N VAL A 74 5.52 4.80 -10.41
CA VAL A 74 4.88 5.74 -9.50
C VAL A 74 5.04 5.28 -8.05
N ARG A 75 5.16 6.24 -7.13
CA ARG A 75 5.11 6.00 -5.69
C ARG A 75 3.70 6.29 -5.19
N ILE A 76 3.11 5.35 -4.47
CA ILE A 76 1.75 5.45 -3.95
C ILE A 76 1.81 5.43 -2.43
N PRO A 77 1.36 6.51 -1.75
CA PRO A 77 1.23 6.51 -0.30
C PRO A 77 0.16 5.52 0.15
N THR A 78 0.48 4.70 1.15
CA THR A 78 -0.45 3.72 1.71
C THR A 78 -1.43 4.41 2.68
N PRO A 79 -2.75 4.27 2.48
CA PRO A 79 -3.73 4.82 3.41
C PRO A 79 -3.56 4.26 4.82
N LEU A 80 -3.57 5.13 5.83
CA LEU A 80 -3.42 4.70 7.23
C LEU A 80 -4.63 3.88 7.70
N GLY A 81 -4.39 2.97 8.64
CA GLY A 81 -5.43 2.31 9.45
C GLY A 81 -5.80 0.90 9.03
N ARG A 82 -5.17 0.33 8.00
CA ARG A 82 -5.26 -1.09 7.63
C ARG A 82 -3.95 -1.57 7.01
N LEU A 83 -3.75 -2.89 6.96
CA LEU A 83 -2.60 -3.53 6.33
C LEU A 83 -2.94 -4.01 4.91
N ASP A 84 -4.17 -4.47 4.71
CA ASP A 84 -4.64 -4.92 3.41
C ASP A 84 -5.40 -3.81 2.70
N HIS A 85 -5.19 -3.67 1.40
CA HIS A 85 -5.82 -2.65 0.57
C HIS A 85 -6.38 -3.25 -0.70
N THR A 86 -7.61 -2.88 -1.06
CA THR A 86 -8.16 -3.26 -2.37
C THR A 86 -7.53 -2.37 -3.44
N TYR A 87 -7.04 -2.96 -4.52
CA TYR A 87 -6.67 -2.19 -5.71
C TYR A 87 -7.61 -2.48 -6.87
N THR A 88 -7.70 -1.54 -7.80
CA THR A 88 -8.43 -1.71 -9.06
C THR A 88 -7.66 -1.03 -10.17
N LEU A 89 -7.48 -1.75 -11.28
CA LEU A 89 -6.85 -1.23 -12.50
C LEU A 89 -7.94 -1.04 -13.56
N CYS A 90 -8.08 0.18 -14.04
CA CYS A 90 -9.05 0.53 -15.09
C CYS A 90 -8.34 1.26 -16.22
N GLY A 91 -8.72 1.01 -17.48
CA GLY A 91 -8.09 1.71 -18.58
C GLY A 91 -8.43 1.16 -19.95
N GLU A 92 -7.69 1.65 -20.93
CA GLU A 92 -7.73 1.18 -22.30
C GLU A 92 -6.31 0.96 -22.81
N ILE A 93 -6.12 -0.18 -23.47
CA ILE A 93 -4.86 -0.56 -24.12
C ILE A 93 -5.13 -0.73 -25.59
N THR A 94 -4.43 0.04 -26.42
CA THR A 94 -4.49 -0.05 -27.87
C THR A 94 -3.29 -0.85 -28.36
N ILE A 95 -3.55 -1.93 -29.09
CA ILE A 95 -2.55 -2.86 -29.59
C ILE A 95 -2.54 -2.91 -31.11
N ARG A 96 -1.45 -3.43 -31.66
CA ARG A 96 -1.37 -3.93 -33.02
C ARG A 96 -1.42 -5.45 -33.01
N THR A 97 -2.43 -6.02 -33.64
CA THR A 97 -2.59 -7.47 -33.78
C THR A 97 -1.56 -8.04 -34.77
N ALA A 98 -1.39 -9.36 -34.75
CA ALA A 98 -0.44 -10.04 -35.64
C ALA A 98 -0.74 -9.86 -37.13
N ASP A 99 -2.00 -9.63 -37.51
CA ASP A 99 -2.43 -9.30 -38.88
C ASP A 99 -2.34 -7.81 -39.21
N GLY A 100 -1.78 -7.00 -38.30
CA GLY A 100 -1.49 -5.58 -38.51
C GLY A 100 -2.67 -4.63 -38.25
N ARG A 101 -3.83 -5.14 -37.79
CA ARG A 101 -4.96 -4.29 -37.40
C ARG A 101 -4.68 -3.63 -36.06
N THR A 102 -5.34 -2.50 -35.83
CA THR A 102 -5.35 -1.83 -34.52
C THR A 102 -6.61 -2.22 -33.77
N GLU A 103 -6.47 -2.62 -32.52
CA GLU A 103 -7.56 -2.95 -31.62
C GLU A 103 -7.37 -2.23 -30.28
N THR A 104 -8.47 -1.76 -29.69
CA THR A 104 -8.47 -1.18 -28.34
C THR A 104 -9.25 -2.11 -27.41
N HIS A 105 -8.66 -2.43 -26.27
CA HIS A 105 -9.25 -3.27 -25.24
C HIS A 105 -9.41 -2.47 -23.95
N GLU A 106 -10.59 -2.57 -23.33
CA GLU A 106 -10.78 -2.10 -21.97
C GLU A 106 -10.12 -3.08 -20.99
N VAL A 107 -9.33 -2.55 -20.06
CA VAL A 107 -8.85 -3.28 -18.89
C VAL A 107 -9.65 -2.87 -17.66
N SER A 108 -10.08 -3.86 -16.89
CA SER A 108 -10.90 -3.66 -15.70
C SER A 108 -10.75 -4.86 -14.77
N SER A 109 -9.90 -4.72 -13.75
CA SER A 109 -9.56 -5.80 -12.82
C SER A 109 -9.43 -5.28 -11.39
N SER A 110 -9.51 -6.19 -10.43
CA SER A 110 -9.32 -5.87 -9.01
C SER A 110 -8.46 -6.92 -8.32
N GLY A 111 -7.92 -6.53 -7.17
CA GLY A 111 -7.16 -7.42 -6.31
C GLY A 111 -6.99 -6.86 -4.90
N LEU A 112 -6.20 -7.56 -4.10
CA LEU A 112 -5.81 -7.16 -2.76
C LEU A 112 -4.30 -6.99 -2.70
N LEU A 113 -3.83 -5.93 -2.06
CA LEU A 113 -2.44 -5.78 -1.65
C LEU A 113 -2.34 -6.08 -0.16
N HIS A 114 -1.38 -6.93 0.21
CA HIS A 114 -1.14 -7.33 1.59
C HIS A 114 0.10 -6.63 2.14
N ASN A 115 -0.09 -5.73 3.10
CA ASN A 115 0.98 -4.93 3.71
C ASN A 115 1.92 -4.32 2.64
N PRO A 116 1.40 -3.45 1.74
CA PRO A 116 2.14 -3.03 0.54
C PRO A 116 3.37 -2.18 0.83
N ASP A 117 3.53 -1.63 2.03
CA ASP A 117 4.65 -0.75 2.38
C ASP A 117 6.01 -1.37 2.06
N GLY A 118 6.79 -0.66 1.23
CA GLY A 118 8.13 -1.07 0.79
C GLY A 118 8.15 -2.06 -0.38
N HIS A 119 7.00 -2.53 -0.85
CA HIS A 119 6.90 -3.41 -2.01
C HIS A 119 7.06 -2.68 -3.33
N HIS A 120 7.46 -3.46 -4.34
CA HIS A 120 7.49 -3.05 -5.73
C HIS A 120 6.59 -3.96 -6.55
N PHE A 121 5.57 -3.39 -7.17
CA PHE A 121 4.65 -4.15 -8.00
C PHE A 121 4.85 -3.78 -9.48
N ASP A 122 4.85 -4.79 -10.33
CA ASP A 122 4.72 -4.63 -11.78
C ASP A 122 3.24 -4.79 -12.16
N ALA A 123 2.75 -3.86 -12.97
CA ALA A 123 1.46 -4.00 -13.66
C ALA A 123 1.68 -4.85 -14.92
N LEU A 124 0.97 -5.96 -14.99
CA LEU A 124 1.14 -6.96 -16.05
C LEU A 124 -0.18 -7.22 -16.75
N GLY A 125 -0.12 -7.21 -18.09
CA GLY A 125 -1.20 -7.67 -18.96
C GLY A 125 -1.10 -9.17 -19.28
N SER A 126 -2.22 -9.88 -19.21
CA SER A 126 -2.38 -11.26 -19.67
C SER A 126 -3.69 -11.44 -20.45
N ASP A 127 -3.90 -12.63 -21.00
CA ASP A 127 -5.09 -12.98 -21.80
C ASP A 127 -5.42 -11.96 -22.91
N GLY A 128 -4.39 -11.51 -23.63
CA GLY A 128 -4.53 -10.51 -24.69
C GLY A 128 -5.01 -9.15 -24.17
N PHE A 129 -4.46 -8.70 -23.02
CA PHE A 129 -4.79 -7.43 -22.37
C PHE A 129 -6.25 -7.34 -21.89
N LYS A 130 -6.89 -8.48 -21.63
CA LYS A 130 -8.20 -8.54 -20.97
C LYS A 130 -8.09 -8.69 -19.47
N ASP A 131 -6.90 -9.04 -19.02
CA ASP A 131 -6.57 -9.22 -17.64
C ASP A 131 -5.33 -8.40 -17.32
N PHE A 132 -5.42 -7.55 -16.31
CA PHE A 132 -4.37 -6.64 -15.91
C PHE A 132 -4.21 -6.74 -14.39
N PHE A 133 -3.03 -6.96 -13.85
CA PHE A 133 -2.90 -7.20 -12.40
C PHE A 133 -1.54 -6.79 -11.89
N LEU A 134 -1.45 -6.62 -10.56
CA LEU A 134 -0.21 -6.29 -9.88
C LEU A 134 0.48 -7.55 -9.37
N VAL A 135 1.79 -7.62 -9.54
CA VAL A 135 2.64 -8.68 -8.98
C VAL A 135 3.88 -8.04 -8.37
N ASP A 136 4.28 -8.47 -7.17
CA ASP A 136 5.64 -8.25 -6.69
C ASP A 136 6.49 -9.49 -7.01
N PRO A 137 7.47 -9.42 -7.92
CA PRO A 137 8.29 -10.57 -8.29
C PRO A 137 9.12 -11.15 -7.14
N GLN A 138 9.44 -10.34 -6.13
CA GLN A 138 10.20 -10.74 -4.94
C GLN A 138 9.31 -11.23 -3.81
N ALA A 139 8.03 -10.88 -3.82
CA ALA A 139 7.04 -11.31 -2.85
C ALA A 139 5.66 -11.54 -3.49
N PRO A 140 5.46 -12.62 -4.29
CA PRO A 140 4.23 -12.81 -5.06
C PRO A 140 2.95 -12.85 -4.21
N GLN A 141 3.05 -13.25 -2.95
CA GLN A 141 1.96 -13.26 -1.99
C GLN A 141 1.50 -11.86 -1.53
N ALA A 142 2.26 -10.79 -1.83
CA ALA A 142 1.92 -9.42 -1.46
C ALA A 142 0.79 -8.85 -2.33
N ALA A 143 0.46 -9.50 -3.45
CA ALA A 143 -0.68 -9.15 -4.29
C ALA A 143 -1.53 -10.40 -4.59
N GLU A 144 -2.81 -10.34 -4.24
CA GLU A 144 -3.80 -11.32 -4.66
C GLU A 144 -4.62 -10.73 -5.81
N ARG A 145 -4.85 -11.54 -6.84
CA ARG A 145 -5.73 -11.19 -7.96
C ARG A 145 -7.13 -11.71 -7.68
N LEU A 146 -8.15 -10.85 -7.76
CA LEU A 146 -9.54 -11.24 -7.63
C LEU A 146 -10.18 -11.43 -9.02
N PRO A 147 -10.96 -12.50 -9.22
CA PRO A 147 -11.65 -12.71 -10.50
C PRO A 147 -12.82 -11.73 -10.67
N GLY A 148 -13.01 -11.23 -11.89
CA GLY A 148 -14.13 -10.35 -12.25
C GLY A 148 -13.71 -8.95 -12.66
N ARG A 149 -14.70 -8.13 -13.09
CA ARG A 149 -14.47 -6.72 -13.42
C ARG A 149 -14.39 -5.89 -12.15
N GLY A 150 -13.47 -4.94 -12.10
CA GLY A 150 -13.38 -4.02 -10.98
C GLY A 150 -14.58 -3.09 -10.88
N GLU A 151 -15.19 -3.01 -9.69
CA GLU A 151 -16.45 -2.29 -9.44
C GLU A 151 -16.35 -0.80 -9.81
N VAL A 152 -15.15 -0.22 -9.69
CA VAL A 152 -14.89 1.21 -9.92
C VAL A 152 -14.69 1.55 -11.40
N CYS A 153 -14.48 0.57 -12.28
CA CYS A 153 -14.21 0.78 -13.70
C CYS A 153 -15.44 1.17 -14.55
N SER A 154 -16.46 1.74 -13.91
CA SER A 154 -17.78 2.03 -14.49
C SER A 154 -17.91 3.45 -15.08
N ALA A 155 -16.88 4.29 -15.00
CA ALA A 155 -16.92 5.63 -15.59
C ALA A 155 -16.41 5.59 -17.04
N PRO A 156 -17.18 6.06 -18.05
CA PRO A 156 -16.73 6.17 -19.42
C PRO A 156 -15.47 7.03 -19.51
N ILE A 157 -14.53 6.61 -20.34
CA ILE A 157 -13.35 7.38 -20.69
C ILE A 157 -13.82 8.40 -21.74
N SER A 158 -13.99 9.66 -21.33
CA SER A 158 -14.45 10.78 -22.17
C SER A 158 -13.30 11.56 -22.78
#